data_AF-M3GQC2-F1
#
_entry.id   AF-M3GQC2-F1
#
_cell.length_a   1.000
_cell.length_b   1.000
_cell.length_c   1.000
_cell.angle_alpha   90.00
_cell.angle_beta   90.00
_cell.angle_gamma   90.00
#
_symmetry.space_group_name_H-M   'P 1'
#
loop_
_entity.id
_entity.type
_entity.pdbx_description
1 polymer ?
#
loop_
_entity_poly.entity_id
_entity_poly.type
_entity_poly.pdbx_seq_one_letter_code
_entity_poly.pdbx_strand_id
1 'polypeptide(L)'
;MVGTNAKGSITHFLGEYFRIYGFKTGLYTSPHLISPLERIRIGSQSQNFRNILTKELDQLLSEWKSLKAIEDLKSFSFFELFTCASFSFFEKESTEVQIYEAGLGGRLDATKLCNPDVVVLGVIGLDHKEILGNTKEEILEEKLGICTSNTKALFAIEQNEPQLNEKISSWCSQNGIHCNIITQTQSKDTYLTRNQIFCYQVFQNILKFDFFLKSTTKKSI
;
A
#
# COMPACT_ATOMS: atom_id res chain seq x y z
N MET A 1 -1.25 0.72 1.76
CA MET A 1 -0.60 1.01 3.05
C MET A 1 -0.76 2.48 3.38
N VAL A 2 -1.43 2.81 4.49
CA VAL A 2 -1.59 4.17 5.02
C VAL A 2 -1.11 4.20 6.47
N GLY A 3 -0.73 5.37 6.96
CA GLY A 3 -0.23 5.54 8.33
C GLY A 3 0.54 6.84 8.47
N THR A 4 0.88 7.22 9.70
CA THR A 4 1.82 8.33 9.93
C THR A 4 3.24 7.82 9.78
N ASN A 5 3.59 6.74 10.49
CA ASN A 5 4.92 6.14 10.49
C ASN A 5 4.93 4.72 9.88
N ALA A 6 6.13 4.17 9.66
CA ALA A 6 6.40 2.79 9.20
C ALA A 6 5.95 2.38 7.80
N LYS A 7 5.21 3.23 7.08
CA LYS A 7 4.61 2.90 5.77
C LYS A 7 5.59 2.18 4.82
N GLY A 8 6.78 2.74 4.56
CA GLY A 8 7.79 2.11 3.71
C GLY A 8 8.28 0.75 4.22
N SER A 9 8.56 0.60 5.52
CA SER A 9 9.02 -0.68 6.10
C SER A 9 7.94 -1.76 6.05
N ILE A 10 6.68 -1.41 6.32
CA ILE A 10 5.55 -2.35 6.24
C ILE A 10 5.31 -2.77 4.80
N THR A 11 5.34 -1.81 3.87
CA THR A 11 5.21 -2.09 2.43
C THR A 11 6.30 -3.05 1.95
N HIS A 12 7.53 -2.85 2.39
CA HIS A 12 8.65 -3.71 2.02
C HIS A 12 8.53 -5.12 2.63
N PHE A 13 8.29 -5.25 3.94
CA PHE A 13 8.15 -6.57 4.58
C PHE A 13 6.99 -7.37 4.01
N LEU A 14 5.82 -6.73 3.83
CA LEU A 14 4.66 -7.39 3.24
C LEU A 14 4.96 -7.82 1.80
N GLY A 15 5.66 -6.98 1.04
CA GLY A 15 6.15 -7.29 -0.29
C GLY A 15 7.05 -8.51 -0.35
N GLU A 16 8.03 -8.58 0.55
CA GLU A 16 8.94 -9.72 0.67
C GLU A 16 8.20 -11.02 1.02
N TYR A 17 7.21 -10.97 1.91
CA TYR A 17 6.41 -12.17 2.23
C TYR A 17 5.65 -12.70 1.02
N PHE A 18 4.96 -11.84 0.26
CA PHE A 18 4.27 -12.28 -0.96
C PHE A 18 5.24 -12.78 -2.04
N ARG A 19 6.37 -12.08 -2.21
CA ARG A 19 7.41 -12.45 -3.18
C ARG A 19 8.01 -13.82 -2.88
N ILE A 20 8.41 -14.05 -1.63
CA ILE A 20 9.01 -15.32 -1.18
C ILE A 20 7.98 -16.46 -1.27
N TYR A 21 6.71 -16.17 -0.98
CA TYR A 21 5.63 -17.16 -1.07
C TYR A 21 5.35 -17.63 -2.51
N GLY A 22 5.70 -16.83 -3.53
CA GLY A 22 5.58 -17.23 -4.93
C GLY A 22 4.96 -16.20 -5.86
N PHE A 23 4.48 -15.06 -5.35
CA PHE A 23 3.77 -14.08 -6.17
C PHE A 23 4.74 -13.13 -6.87
N LYS A 24 4.48 -12.81 -8.15
CA LYS A 24 5.12 -11.67 -8.80
C LYS A 24 4.56 -10.39 -8.15
N THR A 25 5.41 -9.69 -7.40
CA THR A 25 5.00 -8.60 -6.51
C THR A 25 5.55 -7.26 -6.99
N GLY A 26 4.70 -6.24 -7.03
CA GLY A 26 5.07 -4.84 -7.28
C GLY A 26 4.95 -4.00 -6.02
N LEU A 27 5.94 -3.13 -5.76
CA LEU A 27 5.93 -2.17 -4.65
C LEU A 27 6.02 -0.74 -5.17
N TYR A 28 5.09 0.09 -4.72
CA TYR A 28 5.14 1.54 -4.90
C TYR A 28 5.38 2.21 -3.55
N THR A 29 6.53 2.88 -3.38
CA THR A 29 6.96 3.51 -2.11
C THR A 29 7.35 4.97 -2.28
N SER A 30 7.26 5.76 -1.20
CA SER A 30 7.66 7.17 -1.19
C SER A 30 8.10 7.68 0.20
N PRO A 31 8.99 8.70 0.28
CA PRO A 31 9.79 9.28 -0.81
C PRO A 31 10.89 8.32 -1.28
N HIS A 32 11.72 8.77 -2.23
CA HIS A 32 12.96 8.09 -2.56
C HIS A 32 14.15 8.69 -1.80
N LEU A 33 15.23 7.92 -1.65
CA LEU A 33 16.49 8.35 -1.04
C LEU A 33 17.51 8.83 -2.07
N ILE A 34 17.72 8.07 -3.16
CA ILE A 34 18.78 8.35 -4.15
C ILE A 34 18.18 8.64 -5.52
N SER A 35 17.19 7.85 -5.96
CA SER A 35 16.67 7.94 -7.33
C SER A 35 15.14 7.84 -7.35
N PRO A 36 14.41 8.55 -8.22
CA PRO A 36 12.97 8.30 -8.36
C PRO A 36 12.62 6.84 -8.74
N LEU A 37 13.56 6.11 -9.35
CA LEU A 37 13.36 4.74 -9.81
C LEU A 37 13.12 3.75 -8.64
N GLU A 38 13.61 4.02 -7.44
CA GLU A 38 13.33 3.17 -6.25
C GLU A 38 11.88 3.27 -5.76
N ARG A 39 11.10 4.24 -6.26
CA ARG A 39 9.67 4.32 -5.94
C ARG A 39 8.89 3.15 -6.51
N ILE A 40 9.34 2.55 -7.62
CA ILE A 40 8.65 1.45 -8.29
C ILE A 40 9.60 0.25 -8.30
N ARG A 41 9.23 -0.81 -7.58
CA ARG A 41 10.02 -2.05 -7.53
C ARG A 41 9.21 -3.25 -7.94
N ILE A 42 9.87 -4.24 -8.51
CA ILE A 42 9.25 -5.52 -8.88
C ILE A 42 10.15 -6.69 -8.51
N GLY A 43 9.54 -7.76 -8.03
CA GLY A 43 10.22 -8.99 -7.63
C GLY A 43 9.35 -10.22 -7.85
N SER A 44 9.98 -11.39 -7.83
CA SER A 44 9.34 -12.71 -7.87
C SER A 44 10.07 -13.67 -6.95
N GLN A 45 9.58 -14.91 -6.82
CA GLN A 45 10.28 -15.92 -6.03
C GLN A 45 11.73 -16.14 -6.51
N SER A 46 11.95 -16.11 -7.83
CA SER A 46 13.27 -16.28 -8.45
C SER A 46 14.10 -14.99 -8.53
N GLN A 47 13.53 -13.83 -8.25
CA GLN A 47 14.19 -12.53 -8.42
C GLN A 47 13.88 -11.61 -7.24
N ASN A 48 14.91 -11.19 -6.51
CA ASN A 48 14.76 -10.13 -5.51
C ASN A 48 14.20 -8.84 -6.14
N PHE A 49 13.64 -7.95 -5.30
CA PHE A 49 13.15 -6.68 -5.80
C PHE A 49 14.24 -5.91 -6.54
N ARG A 50 13.93 -5.50 -7.77
CA ARG A 50 14.69 -4.51 -8.53
C ARG A 50 13.85 -3.26 -8.72
N ASN A 51 14.50 -2.11 -8.84
CA ASN A 51 13.86 -0.88 -9.27
C ASN A 51 13.41 -0.98 -10.74
N ILE A 52 12.43 -0.17 -11.12
CA ILE A 52 12.14 0.10 -12.54
C ILE A 52 13.39 0.68 -13.22
N LEU A 53 13.64 0.29 -14.46
CA LEU A 53 14.75 0.79 -15.26
C LEU A 53 14.33 2.05 -16.02
N THR A 54 15.27 2.94 -16.30
CA THR A 54 15.01 4.16 -17.10
C THR A 54 14.32 3.82 -18.43
N LYS A 55 14.79 2.78 -19.14
CA LYS A 55 14.18 2.32 -20.40
C LYS A 55 12.71 1.88 -20.25
N GLU A 56 12.35 1.29 -19.11
CA GLU A 56 10.98 0.84 -18.83
C GLU A 56 10.08 2.04 -18.58
N LEU A 57 10.58 3.04 -17.83
CA LEU A 57 9.87 4.29 -17.60
C LEU A 57 9.71 5.12 -18.89
N ASP A 58 10.78 5.24 -19.70
CA ASP A 58 10.76 5.95 -20.99
C ASP A 58 9.77 5.30 -21.97
N GLN A 59 9.67 3.97 -21.95
CA GLN A 59 8.68 3.25 -22.74
C GLN A 59 7.26 3.63 -22.32
N LEU A 60 6.95 3.68 -21.02
CA LEU A 60 5.64 4.09 -20.51
C LEU A 60 5.29 5.52 -20.96
N LEU A 61 6.24 6.45 -20.83
CA LEU A 61 6.05 7.84 -21.25
C LEU A 61 5.82 7.96 -22.77
N SER A 62 6.55 7.17 -23.56
CA SER A 62 6.42 7.15 -25.02
C SER A 62 5.07 6.63 -25.48
N GLU A 63 4.53 5.61 -24.79
CA GLU A 63 3.21 5.07 -25.07
C GLU A 63 2.11 6.07 -24.70
N TRP A 64 2.18 6.72 -23.55
CA TRP A 64 1.22 7.76 -23.19
C TRP A 64 1.26 8.96 -24.15
N LYS A 65 2.45 9.29 -24.66
CA LYS A 65 2.61 10.26 -25.75
C LYS A 65 1.86 9.83 -27.01
N SER A 66 1.94 8.56 -27.39
CA SER A 66 1.22 8.04 -28.57
C SER A 66 -0.30 8.08 -28.40
N LEU A 67 -0.78 7.97 -27.16
CA LEU A 67 -2.20 8.08 -26.79
C LEU A 67 -2.70 9.53 -26.66
N LYS A 68 -1.86 10.53 -26.97
CA LYS A 68 -2.15 11.97 -26.80
C LYS A 68 -2.44 12.39 -25.35
N ALA A 69 -1.99 11.62 -24.36
CA ALA A 69 -2.20 11.91 -22.94
C ALA A 69 -1.19 12.93 -22.36
N ILE A 70 -0.24 13.44 -23.15
CA ILE A 70 0.82 14.34 -22.63
C ILE A 70 0.24 15.60 -21.98
N GLU A 71 -0.80 16.19 -22.56
CA GLU A 71 -1.35 17.44 -22.04
C GLU A 71 -1.93 17.23 -20.64
N ASP A 72 -2.66 16.13 -20.44
CA ASP A 72 -3.17 15.73 -19.13
C ASP A 72 -2.01 15.46 -18.16
N LEU A 73 -1.00 14.71 -18.59
CA LEU A 73 0.15 14.34 -17.74
C LEU A 73 0.98 15.55 -17.28
N LYS A 74 0.98 16.66 -18.03
CA LYS A 74 1.64 17.91 -17.61
C LYS A 74 0.97 18.57 -16.41
N SER A 75 -0.31 18.30 -16.20
CA SER A 75 -1.06 18.82 -15.04
C SER A 75 -0.81 18.02 -13.76
N PHE A 76 -0.28 16.80 -13.88
CA PHE A 76 -0.07 15.92 -12.75
C PHE A 76 1.13 16.38 -11.93
N SER A 77 0.99 16.31 -10.61
CA SER A 77 2.12 16.38 -9.70
C SER A 77 3.09 15.21 -9.94
N PHE A 78 4.32 15.38 -9.46
CA PHE A 78 5.32 14.33 -9.53
C PHE A 78 4.85 13.01 -8.88
N PHE A 79 4.07 13.10 -7.80
CA PHE A 79 3.53 11.93 -7.12
C PHE A 79 2.44 11.23 -7.94
N GLU A 80 1.52 11.99 -8.53
CA GLU A 80 0.46 11.44 -9.40
C GLU A 80 1.05 10.76 -10.64
N LEU A 81 2.06 11.37 -11.27
CA LEU A 81 2.73 10.82 -12.44
C LEU A 81 3.38 9.46 -12.12
N PHE A 82 4.14 9.36 -11.03
CA PHE A 82 4.78 8.11 -10.63
C PHE A 82 3.78 7.05 -10.15
N THR A 83 2.66 7.47 -9.56
CA THR A 83 1.57 6.57 -9.20
C THR A 83 0.96 5.96 -10.46
N CYS A 84 0.67 6.76 -11.49
CA CYS A 84 0.18 6.27 -12.78
C CYS A 84 1.19 5.37 -13.50
N ALA A 85 2.48 5.71 -13.42
CA ALA A 85 3.54 4.92 -14.02
C ALA A 85 3.63 3.54 -13.35
N SER A 86 3.47 3.49 -12.03
CA SER A 86 3.47 2.22 -11.29
C SER A 86 2.26 1.34 -11.65
N PHE A 87 1.05 1.89 -11.83
CA PHE A 87 -0.09 1.14 -12.34
C PHE A 87 0.21 0.51 -13.70
N SER A 88 0.68 1.33 -14.64
CA SER A 88 0.95 0.87 -16.01
C SER A 88 2.10 -0.14 -16.05
N PHE A 89 3.14 0.05 -15.24
CA PHE A 89 4.27 -0.87 -15.14
C PHE A 89 3.84 -2.23 -14.58
N PHE A 90 3.10 -2.23 -13.46
CA PHE A 90 2.66 -3.45 -12.78
C PHE A 90 1.66 -4.27 -13.59
N GLU A 91 0.80 -3.61 -14.37
CA GLU A 91 -0.12 -4.27 -15.31
C GLU A 91 0.66 -4.97 -16.43
N LYS A 92 1.58 -4.26 -17.09
CA LYS A 92 2.42 -4.82 -18.15
C LYS A 92 3.28 -5.98 -17.69
N GLU A 93 3.81 -5.86 -16.49
CA GLU A 93 4.60 -6.92 -15.87
C GLU A 93 3.73 -8.06 -15.34
N SER A 94 2.39 -7.98 -15.42
CA SER A 94 1.47 -8.99 -14.90
C SER A 94 1.77 -9.34 -13.44
N THR A 95 1.99 -8.30 -12.62
CA THR A 95 2.14 -8.47 -11.18
C THR A 95 0.84 -8.97 -10.57
N GLU A 96 0.95 -9.91 -9.65
CA GLU A 96 -0.19 -10.56 -8.99
C GLU A 96 -0.56 -9.89 -7.67
N VAL A 97 0.44 -9.27 -7.03
CA VAL A 97 0.28 -8.50 -5.80
C VAL A 97 0.92 -7.15 -6.00
N GLN A 98 0.16 -6.09 -5.77
CA GLN A 98 0.61 -4.71 -5.89
C GLN A 98 0.41 -4.02 -4.55
N ILE A 99 1.49 -3.49 -3.98
CA ILE A 99 1.43 -2.83 -2.67
C ILE A 99 1.80 -1.37 -2.84
N TYR A 100 0.84 -0.50 -2.54
CA TYR A 100 0.97 0.95 -2.64
C TYR A 100 1.10 1.57 -1.25
N GLU A 101 2.18 2.33 -1.05
CA GLU A 101 2.32 3.28 0.05
C GLU A 101 1.70 4.62 -0.33
N ALA A 102 0.68 5.04 0.42
CA ALA A 102 0.13 6.38 0.29
C ALA A 102 1.18 7.45 0.65
N GLY A 103 1.23 8.53 -0.12
CA GLY A 103 2.14 9.64 0.11
C GLY A 103 1.68 10.48 1.28
N LEU A 104 0.45 11.00 1.24
CA LEU A 104 -0.11 11.85 2.28
C LEU A 104 -1.61 11.60 2.48
N GLY A 105 -2.04 11.50 3.75
CA GLY A 105 -3.43 11.24 4.08
C GLY A 105 -3.90 9.87 3.56
N GLY A 106 -5.01 9.87 2.83
CA GLY A 106 -5.55 8.70 2.14
C GLY A 106 -6.74 9.04 1.23
N ARG A 107 -7.67 9.89 1.69
CA ARG A 107 -8.91 10.24 0.97
C ARG A 107 -8.69 10.80 -0.43
N LEU A 108 -7.69 11.67 -0.59
CA LEU A 108 -7.31 12.35 -1.83
C LEU A 108 -5.94 11.91 -2.36
N ASP A 109 -5.36 10.85 -1.77
CA ASP A 109 -4.07 10.35 -2.22
C ASP A 109 -4.22 9.64 -3.57
N ALA A 110 -3.31 9.92 -4.51
CA ALA A 110 -3.35 9.32 -5.86
C ALA A 110 -3.37 7.78 -5.83
N THR A 111 -2.77 7.16 -4.80
CA THR A 111 -2.75 5.70 -4.67
C THR A 111 -4.13 5.10 -4.42
N LYS A 112 -5.13 5.88 -3.98
CA LYS A 112 -6.52 5.43 -3.86
C LYS A 112 -7.09 4.87 -5.16
N LEU A 113 -6.59 5.36 -6.31
CA LEU A 113 -6.99 4.90 -7.64
C LEU A 113 -6.63 3.42 -7.90
N CYS A 114 -5.78 2.80 -7.06
CA CYS A 114 -5.54 1.36 -7.11
C CYS A 114 -6.78 0.53 -6.74
N ASN A 115 -7.81 1.15 -6.17
CA ASN A 115 -9.06 0.51 -5.77
C ASN A 115 -8.82 -0.72 -4.87
N PRO A 116 -8.20 -0.54 -3.68
CA PRO A 116 -7.53 -1.60 -2.96
C PRO A 116 -8.50 -2.68 -2.45
N ASP A 117 -8.13 -3.96 -2.63
CA ASP A 117 -8.82 -5.10 -2.00
C ASP A 117 -8.58 -5.14 -0.48
N VAL A 118 -7.37 -4.76 -0.07
CA VAL A 118 -6.91 -4.78 1.32
C VAL A 118 -6.23 -3.45 1.66
N VAL A 119 -6.61 -2.90 2.81
CA VAL A 119 -5.94 -1.74 3.40
C VAL A 119 -5.14 -2.18 4.62
N VAL A 120 -3.88 -1.75 4.68
CA VAL A 120 -3.04 -1.90 5.87
C VAL A 120 -2.85 -0.51 6.47
N LEU A 121 -3.18 -0.39 7.76
CA LEU A 121 -3.14 0.85 8.54
C LEU A 121 -2.04 0.75 9.60
N GLY A 122 -1.03 1.59 9.45
CA GLY A 122 0.04 1.74 10.44
C GLY A 122 -0.38 2.58 11.65
N VAL A 123 0.60 2.99 12.44
CA VAL A 123 0.37 3.85 13.61
C VAL A 123 -0.11 5.24 13.17
N ILE A 124 -1.14 5.75 13.86
CA ILE A 124 -1.65 7.10 13.75
C ILE A 124 -0.92 8.01 14.73
N GLY A 125 -0.31 9.06 14.19
CA GLY A 125 0.32 10.13 14.93
C GLY A 125 -0.13 11.48 14.40
N LEU A 126 0.08 12.53 15.21
CA LEU A 126 -0.11 13.90 14.77
C LEU A 126 0.99 14.25 13.76
N ASP A 127 0.59 14.50 12.53
CA ASP A 127 1.47 14.84 11.42
C ASP A 127 0.70 15.64 10.37
N HIS A 128 1.38 16.56 9.68
CA HIS A 128 0.78 17.41 8.63
C HIS A 128 -0.57 18.05 9.02
N LYS A 129 -0.66 18.63 10.22
CA LYS A 129 -1.93 19.10 10.80
C LYS A 129 -2.71 20.09 9.93
N GLU A 130 -2.00 20.94 9.21
CA GLU A 130 -2.59 21.95 8.31
C GLU A 130 -3.37 21.32 7.14
N ILE A 131 -3.07 20.06 6.80
CA ILE A 131 -3.66 19.33 5.67
C ILE A 131 -4.60 18.23 6.15
N LEU A 132 -4.22 17.51 7.22
CA LEU A 132 -4.91 16.29 7.66
C LEU A 132 -5.83 16.47 8.87
N GLY A 133 -5.77 17.62 9.55
CA GLY A 133 -6.54 17.90 10.76
C GLY A 133 -5.67 18.07 12.01
N ASN A 134 -6.26 18.63 13.05
CA ASN A 134 -5.58 19.00 14.28
C ASN A 134 -5.56 17.86 15.33
N THR A 135 -6.39 16.83 15.13
CA THR A 135 -6.56 15.69 16.03
C THR A 135 -6.16 14.37 15.36
N LYS A 136 -5.84 13.34 16.16
CA LYS A 136 -5.53 12.01 15.60
C LYS A 136 -6.76 11.38 14.96
N GLU A 137 -7.94 11.73 15.44
CA GLU A 137 -9.25 11.29 14.98
C GLU A 137 -9.56 11.81 13.57
N GLU A 138 -9.26 13.08 13.28
CA GLU A 138 -9.37 13.67 11.94
C GLU A 138 -8.34 13.06 10.98
N ILE A 139 -7.09 12.92 11.43
CA ILE A 139 -6.03 12.29 10.64
C ILE A 139 -6.37 10.83 10.29
N LEU A 140 -6.97 10.10 11.24
CA LEU A 140 -7.45 8.74 11.03
C LEU A 140 -8.56 8.71 9.97
N GLU A 141 -9.55 9.60 10.03
CA GLU A 141 -10.61 9.69 9.01
C GLU A 141 -10.04 9.96 7.62
N GLU A 142 -9.11 10.90 7.50
CA GLU A 142 -8.43 11.18 6.23
C GLU A 142 -7.72 9.95 5.68
N LYS A 143 -7.08 9.15 6.53
CA LYS A 143 -6.39 7.92 6.11
C LYS A 143 -7.35 6.78 5.78
N LEU A 144 -8.42 6.61 6.55
CA LEU A 144 -9.47 5.62 6.28
C LEU A 144 -10.19 5.90 4.96
N GLY A 145 -10.21 7.16 4.52
CA GLY A 145 -10.66 7.57 3.20
C GLY A 145 -9.93 6.91 2.02
N ILE A 146 -8.81 6.21 2.22
CA ILE A 146 -8.18 5.38 1.18
C ILE A 146 -9.06 4.18 0.77
N CYS A 147 -9.95 3.73 1.67
CA CYS A 147 -10.85 2.62 1.38
C CYS A 147 -11.82 3.01 0.26
N THR A 148 -12.18 2.02 -0.55
CA THR A 148 -13.20 2.14 -1.60
C THR A 148 -14.28 1.09 -1.39
N SER A 149 -15.32 1.09 -2.23
CA SER A 149 -16.31 0.01 -2.25
C SER A 149 -15.71 -1.36 -2.61
N ASN A 150 -14.49 -1.40 -3.17
CA ASN A 150 -13.79 -2.66 -3.42
C ASN A 150 -13.12 -3.24 -2.16
N THR A 151 -12.76 -2.41 -1.19
CA THR A 151 -12.00 -2.84 -0.01
C THR A 151 -12.75 -3.90 0.79
N LYS A 152 -12.12 -5.07 0.96
CA LYS A 152 -12.70 -6.24 1.66
C LYS A 152 -12.18 -6.38 3.08
N ALA A 153 -10.93 -6.01 3.32
CA ALA A 153 -10.31 -6.13 4.62
C ALA A 153 -9.45 -4.92 4.98
N LEU A 154 -9.44 -4.58 6.26
CA LEU A 154 -8.53 -3.61 6.86
C LEU A 154 -7.78 -4.27 8.01
N PHE A 155 -6.45 -4.24 7.92
CA PHE A 155 -5.56 -4.68 9.00
C PHE A 155 -4.87 -3.46 9.62
N ALA A 156 -5.06 -3.26 10.91
CA ALA A 156 -4.47 -2.13 11.62
C ALA A 156 -3.47 -2.59 12.68
N ILE A 157 -2.40 -1.83 12.86
CA ILE A 157 -1.66 -1.88 14.13
C ILE A 157 -2.58 -1.34 15.22
N GLU A 158 -2.62 -1.99 16.39
CA GLU A 158 -3.31 -1.45 17.56
C GLU A 158 -2.77 -0.08 17.95
N GLN A 159 -3.67 0.90 18.06
CA GLN A 159 -3.33 2.25 18.46
C GLN A 159 -3.26 2.34 19.99
N ASN A 160 -2.36 3.18 20.51
CA ASN A 160 -2.24 3.37 21.97
C ASN A 160 -3.52 3.98 22.57
N GLU A 161 -4.21 4.83 21.82
CA GLU A 161 -5.49 5.43 22.21
C GLU A 161 -6.66 4.49 21.87
N PRO A 162 -7.41 3.97 22.86
CA PRO A 162 -8.52 3.05 22.63
C PRO A 162 -9.60 3.60 21.70
N GLN A 163 -9.87 4.91 21.79
CA GLN A 163 -10.86 5.61 20.96
C GLN A 163 -10.54 5.52 19.46
N LEU A 164 -9.26 5.47 19.07
CA LEU A 164 -8.88 5.27 17.67
C LEU A 164 -9.17 3.84 17.21
N ASN A 165 -8.96 2.84 18.05
CA ASN A 165 -9.29 1.45 17.74
C ASN A 165 -10.81 1.24 17.61
N GLU A 166 -11.59 1.86 18.49
CA GLU A 166 -13.06 1.89 18.40
C GLU A 166 -13.52 2.54 17.09
N LYS A 167 -12.90 3.67 16.72
CA LYS A 167 -13.20 4.38 15.47
C LYS A 167 -12.86 3.57 14.22
N ILE A 168 -11.71 2.88 14.20
CA ILE A 168 -11.33 1.95 13.12
C ILE A 168 -12.39 0.84 12.99
N SER A 169 -12.77 0.23 14.10
CA SER A 169 -13.75 -0.87 14.12
C SER A 169 -15.14 -0.40 13.65
N SER A 170 -15.60 0.74 14.15
CA SER A 170 -16.87 1.37 13.77
C SER A 170 -16.91 1.71 12.27
N TRP A 171 -15.85 2.34 11.75
CA TRP A 171 -15.73 2.66 10.33
C TRP A 171 -15.81 1.41 9.44
N CYS A 172 -15.06 0.37 9.79
CA CYS A 172 -15.08 -0.88 9.03
C CYS A 172 -16.46 -1.54 9.06
N SER A 173 -17.13 -1.56 10.22
CA SER A 173 -18.49 -2.10 10.36
C SER A 173 -19.50 -1.35 9.48
N GLN A 174 -19.47 0.00 9.50
CA GLN A 174 -20.35 0.85 8.69
C GLN A 174 -20.15 0.66 7.19
N ASN A 175 -18.93 0.32 6.75
CA ASN A 175 -18.58 0.13 5.35
C ASN A 175 -18.55 -1.34 4.91
N GLY A 176 -18.93 -2.29 5.79
CA GLY A 176 -18.93 -3.73 5.47
C GLY A 176 -17.54 -4.32 5.21
N ILE A 177 -16.50 -3.76 5.84
CA ILE A 177 -15.10 -4.18 5.69
C ILE A 177 -14.72 -5.12 6.84
N HIS A 178 -14.07 -6.25 6.55
CA HIS A 178 -13.52 -7.12 7.58
C HIS A 178 -12.36 -6.41 8.30
N CYS A 179 -12.48 -6.23 9.61
CA CYS A 179 -11.50 -5.50 10.41
C CYS A 179 -10.70 -6.45 11.31
N ASN A 180 -9.38 -6.30 11.32
CA ASN A 180 -8.51 -6.98 12.25
C ASN A 180 -7.46 -6.00 12.80
N ILE A 181 -7.55 -5.70 14.10
CA ILE A 181 -6.60 -4.85 14.82
C ILE A 181 -5.60 -5.77 15.53
N ILE A 182 -4.33 -5.60 15.21
CA ILE A 182 -3.25 -6.49 15.62
C ILE A 182 -2.38 -5.79 16.69
N THR A 183 -2.35 -6.37 17.88
CA THR A 183 -1.47 -5.95 18.96
C THR A 183 -0.01 -6.29 18.66
N GLN A 184 0.88 -5.30 18.76
CA GLN A 184 2.33 -5.53 18.70
C GLN A 184 2.85 -5.92 20.09
N THR A 185 2.82 -7.21 20.40
CA THR A 185 3.30 -7.78 21.66
C THR A 185 4.84 -7.87 21.66
N GLN A 186 5.55 -6.85 22.18
CA GLN A 186 6.82 -6.95 22.94
C GLN A 186 7.56 -5.60 23.06
N SER A 187 7.96 -5.23 24.28
CA SER A 187 8.62 -3.94 24.58
C SER A 187 10.12 -3.90 24.32
N LYS A 188 10.78 -5.07 24.14
CA LYS A 188 12.24 -5.17 23.93
C LYS A 188 12.65 -5.21 22.45
N ASP A 189 11.69 -5.42 21.55
CA ASP A 189 11.97 -5.56 20.12
C ASP A 189 12.17 -4.22 19.43
N THR A 190 13.04 -4.21 18.43
CA THR A 190 13.24 -3.03 17.59
C THR A 190 11.96 -2.69 16.82
N TYR A 191 11.85 -1.44 16.39
CA TYR A 191 10.73 -0.99 15.56
C TYR A 191 10.57 -1.83 14.28
N LEU A 192 11.69 -2.20 13.64
CA LEU A 192 11.67 -3.03 12.42
C LEU A 192 11.18 -4.45 12.71
N THR A 193 11.64 -5.06 13.81
CA THR A 193 11.18 -6.39 14.24
C THR A 193 9.67 -6.41 14.47
N ARG A 194 9.12 -5.38 15.12
CA ARG A 194 7.67 -5.27 15.34
C ARG A 194 6.89 -5.14 14.04
N ASN A 195 7.38 -4.34 13.08
CA ASN A 195 6.75 -4.23 11.76
C ASN A 195 6.84 -5.54 10.98
N GLN A 196 7.94 -6.26 11.07
CA GLN A 196 8.10 -7.58 10.43
C GLN A 196 7.08 -8.59 10.96
N ILE A 197 6.95 -8.71 12.29
CA ILE A 197 5.96 -9.60 12.94
C ILE A 197 4.54 -9.21 12.54
N PHE A 198 4.20 -7.91 12.60
CA PHE A 198 2.91 -7.40 12.15
C PHE A 198 2.63 -7.78 10.70
N CYS A 199 3.59 -7.54 9.79
CA CYS A 199 3.43 -7.87 8.37
C CYS A 199 3.25 -9.37 8.14
N TYR A 200 3.92 -10.23 8.90
CA TYR A 200 3.74 -11.68 8.81
C TYR A 200 2.32 -12.09 9.19
N GLN A 201 1.77 -11.53 10.28
CA GLN A 201 0.39 -11.80 10.68
C GLN A 201 -0.61 -11.27 9.65
N VAL A 202 -0.41 -10.06 9.12
CA VAL A 202 -1.24 -9.51 8.03
C VAL A 202 -1.20 -10.44 6.81
N PHE A 203 -0.01 -10.83 6.37
CA PHE A 203 0.19 -11.75 5.25
C PHE A 203 -0.56 -13.06 5.45
N GLN A 204 -0.40 -13.72 6.61
CA GLN A 204 -1.10 -14.96 6.93
C GLN A 204 -2.63 -14.80 6.92
N ASN A 205 -3.15 -13.66 7.36
CA ASN A 205 -4.59 -13.41 7.33
C ASN A 205 -5.10 -13.13 5.91
N ILE A 206 -4.34 -12.41 5.08
CA ILE A 206 -4.71 -12.18 3.67
C ILE A 206 -4.84 -13.51 2.92
N LEU A 207 -3.92 -14.46 3.14
CA LEU A 207 -3.96 -15.78 2.49
C LEU A 207 -5.21 -16.60 2.83
N LYS A 208 -5.93 -16.28 3.91
CA LYS A 208 -7.17 -16.98 4.31
C LYS A 208 -8.41 -16.47 3.57
N PHE A 209 -8.32 -15.37 2.83
CA PHE A 209 -9.48 -14.83 2.11
C PHE A 209 -9.72 -15.58 0.80
N ASP A 210 -10.99 -15.88 0.52
CA ASP A 210 -11.43 -16.62 -0.66
C ASP A 210 -11.01 -15.98 -1.99
N PHE A 211 -10.92 -14.65 -2.06
CA PHE A 211 -10.48 -13.96 -3.27
C PHE A 211 -9.00 -14.23 -3.59
N PHE A 212 -8.18 -14.53 -2.57
CA PHE A 212 -6.79 -14.93 -2.72
C PHE A 212 -6.62 -16.42 -3.05
N LEU A 213 -7.57 -17.26 -2.61
CA LEU A 213 -7.60 -18.70 -2.93
C LEU A 213 -8.03 -18.96 -4.38
N LYS A 214 -8.89 -18.10 -4.96
CA LYS A 214 -9.31 -18.19 -6.37
C LYS A 214 -8.22 -17.77 -7.37
N SER A 215 -7.31 -16.87 -6.99
CA SER A 215 -6.18 -16.49 -7.85
C SER A 215 -5.09 -17.56 -7.88
N THR A 216 -4.90 -18.30 -6.78
CA THR A 216 -3.90 -19.37 -6.65
C THR A 216 -4.34 -20.71 -7.26
N THR A 217 -5.63 -21.06 -7.17
CA THR A 217 -6.16 -22.30 -7.77
C THR A 217 -6.13 -22.34 -9.30
N LYS A 218 -6.07 -21.18 -9.97
CA LYS A 218 -5.82 -21.12 -11.43
C LYS A 218 -4.40 -21.53 -11.84
N LYS A 219 -3.47 -21.71 -10.90
CA LYS A 219 -2.07 -22.10 -11.18
C LYS A 219 -1.78 -23.59 -11.00
N SER A 220 -2.76 -24.39 -10.55
CA SER A 220 -2.59 -25.82 -10.28
C SER A 220 -3.34 -26.74 -11.25
N ILE A 221 -3.59 -26.30 -12.49
CA ILE A 221 -4.17 -27.11 -13.57
C ILE A 221 -3.29 -26.98 -14.82
#